data_AF-A0A960TZC9-F1
#
_entry.id   AF-A0A960TZC9-F1
#
_cell.length_a   1.000
_cell.length_b   1.000
_cell.length_c   1.000
_cell.angle_alpha   90.00
_cell.angle_beta   90.00
_cell.angle_gamma   90.00
#
_symmetry.space_group_name_H-M   'P 1'
#
loop_
_entity.id
_entity.type
_entity.pdbx_description
1 polymer ?
#
loop_
_entity_poly.entity_id
_entity_poly.type
_entity_poly.pdbx_seq_one_letter_code
_entity_poly.pdbx_strand_id
1 'polypeptide(L)'
;MRRMRIGWVLLVLLTGSVLVLIAAPSCGDDDDDSSALSASDQCREDFPVETPDALRDQATCFSEEDGGDPDDAFDPERLAAECEAEGGAGCDVDGWLSADAARCVAEASGLGGDSSEYEIWKVYDHGFHVVAWNVARVTNGDACGCEGSADTIKIDATTGEVLDTGDLSWLC
;
A
#
# COMPACT_ATOMS: atom_id res chain seq x y z
N MET A 1 -16.53 -44.67 -32.06
CA MET A 1 -15.21 -44.76 -31.43
C MET A 1 -15.41 -45.09 -29.95
N ARG A 2 -14.64 -46.05 -29.42
CA ARG A 2 -14.84 -46.73 -28.13
C ARG A 2 -14.25 -45.94 -26.95
N ARG A 3 -14.99 -45.92 -25.83
CA ARG A 3 -14.64 -46.04 -24.38
C ARG A 3 -13.39 -45.28 -23.86
N MET A 4 -13.44 -44.61 -22.70
CA MET A 4 -13.49 -45.25 -21.38
C MET A 4 -13.91 -44.26 -20.29
N ARG A 5 -14.84 -44.68 -19.42
CA ARG A 5 -15.06 -44.09 -18.09
C ARG A 5 -14.34 -44.98 -17.09
N ILE A 6 -13.38 -44.43 -16.35
CA ILE A 6 -12.68 -45.13 -15.27
C ILE A 6 -13.48 -44.86 -14.00
N GLY A 7 -14.22 -45.87 -13.54
CA GLY A 7 -14.83 -45.88 -12.22
C GLY A 7 -13.81 -46.41 -11.22
N TRP A 8 -13.59 -45.65 -10.15
CA TRP A 8 -12.82 -46.13 -9.00
C TRP A 8 -13.78 -46.71 -7.97
N VAL A 9 -13.56 -47.97 -7.62
CA VAL A 9 -14.24 -48.66 -6.52
C VAL A 9 -13.37 -48.48 -5.29
N LEU A 10 -13.85 -47.72 -4.30
CA LEU A 10 -13.20 -47.61 -2.99
C LEU A 10 -13.76 -48.69 -2.06
N LEU A 11 -12.88 -49.61 -1.63
CA LEU A 11 -13.16 -50.64 -0.64
C LEU A 11 -13.00 -50.03 0.76
N VAL A 12 -14.08 -49.94 1.54
CA VAL A 12 -14.04 -49.48 2.94
C VAL A 12 -14.22 -50.70 3.86
N LEU A 13 -13.15 -51.09 4.54
CA LEU A 13 -13.16 -52.08 5.61
C LEU A 13 -13.38 -51.36 6.95
N LEU A 14 -14.53 -51.64 7.57
CA LEU A 14 -14.95 -51.22 8.89
C LEU A 14 -14.17 -51.99 9.98
N THR A 15 -13.38 -51.28 10.79
CA THR A 15 -13.27 -51.51 12.25
C THR A 15 -12.55 -50.34 12.89
N GLY A 16 -13.29 -49.54 13.65
CA GLY A 16 -12.76 -48.43 14.44
C GLY A 16 -13.73 -47.27 14.39
N SER A 17 -14.25 -46.87 15.54
CA SER A 17 -15.22 -45.79 15.70
C SER A 17 -14.79 -44.52 14.96
N VAL A 18 -15.38 -44.29 13.78
CA VAL A 18 -15.21 -43.04 13.04
C VAL A 18 -16.23 -42.05 13.58
N LEU A 19 -15.72 -41.05 14.30
CA LEU A 19 -16.41 -39.78 14.50
C LEU A 19 -16.76 -39.21 13.12
N VAL A 20 -18.04 -39.24 12.76
CA VAL A 20 -18.53 -38.60 11.53
C VAL A 20 -18.59 -37.10 11.79
N LEU A 21 -17.52 -36.40 11.42
CA LEU A 21 -17.56 -34.97 11.15
C LEU A 21 -18.31 -34.78 9.84
N ILE A 22 -19.58 -34.37 9.95
CA ILE A 22 -20.36 -33.89 8.81
C ILE A 22 -19.74 -32.54 8.42
N ALA A 23 -18.88 -32.55 7.39
CA ALA A 23 -18.53 -31.34 6.69
C ALA A 23 -19.79 -30.84 5.98
N ALA A 24 -20.47 -29.87 6.58
CA ALA A 24 -21.40 -29.04 5.84
C ALA A 24 -20.62 -28.35 4.71
N PRO A 25 -21.16 -28.23 3.49
CA PRO A 25 -20.64 -27.26 2.55
C PRO A 25 -20.90 -25.89 3.17
N SER A 26 -19.86 -25.33 3.80
CA SER A 26 -19.86 -23.93 4.22
C SER A 26 -19.81 -23.09 2.96
N CYS A 27 -20.99 -22.73 2.46
CA CYS A 27 -21.16 -21.47 1.75
C CYS A 27 -21.11 -20.38 2.82
N GLY A 28 -20.04 -19.60 2.82
CA GLY A 28 -19.85 -18.44 3.67
C GLY A 28 -18.77 -17.58 3.05
N ASP A 29 -19.20 -16.68 2.18
CA ASP A 29 -18.55 -15.42 1.83
C ASP A 29 -17.82 -14.81 3.04
N ASP A 30 -16.59 -14.34 2.81
CA ASP A 30 -15.96 -13.12 3.35
C ASP A 30 -14.44 -13.17 3.01
N ASP A 31 -14.10 -13.04 1.72
CA ASP A 31 -12.72 -12.91 1.22
C ASP A 31 -12.54 -11.53 0.56
N ASP A 32 -12.75 -10.44 1.31
CA ASP A 32 -12.44 -9.07 0.83
C ASP A 32 -11.16 -8.47 1.46
N ASP A 33 -10.57 -9.12 2.48
CA ASP A 33 -9.33 -8.65 3.13
C ASP A 33 -8.06 -9.29 2.56
N SER A 34 -8.18 -10.48 1.94
CA SER A 34 -7.03 -11.23 1.41
C SER A 34 -6.44 -10.64 0.11
N SER A 35 -7.22 -9.84 -0.63
CA SER A 35 -6.79 -9.27 -1.91
C SER A 35 -5.86 -8.07 -1.74
N ALA A 36 -6.09 -7.22 -0.74
CA ALA A 36 -5.24 -6.04 -0.48
C ALA A 36 -3.86 -6.44 0.05
N LEU A 37 -3.80 -7.41 0.98
CA LEU A 37 -2.51 -7.96 1.44
C LEU A 37 -1.72 -8.60 0.29
N SER A 38 -2.41 -9.32 -0.62
CA SER A 38 -1.75 -9.90 -1.81
C SER A 38 -1.24 -8.84 -2.79
N ALA A 39 -1.90 -7.68 -2.88
CA ALA A 39 -1.47 -6.59 -3.73
C ALA A 39 -0.24 -5.88 -3.15
N SER A 40 -0.23 -5.59 -1.85
CA SER A 40 0.94 -4.97 -1.19
C SER A 40 2.18 -5.85 -1.25
N ASP A 41 2.03 -7.15 -1.04
CA ASP A 41 3.13 -8.10 -1.19
C ASP A 41 3.64 -8.17 -2.65
N GLN A 42 2.72 -8.20 -3.63
CA GLN A 42 3.09 -8.21 -5.05
C GLN A 42 3.81 -6.92 -5.49
N CYS A 43 3.29 -5.75 -5.08
CA CYS A 43 3.92 -4.46 -5.38
C CYS A 43 5.33 -4.36 -4.77
N ARG A 44 5.55 -4.95 -3.59
CA ARG A 44 6.90 -5.04 -2.98
C ARG A 44 7.86 -5.91 -3.78
N GLU A 45 7.38 -7.04 -4.27
CA GLU A 45 8.21 -7.97 -5.06
C GLU A 45 8.57 -7.36 -6.42
N ASP A 46 7.64 -6.64 -7.05
CA ASP A 46 7.83 -6.03 -8.36
C ASP A 46 8.68 -4.75 -8.30
N PHE A 47 8.63 -4.02 -7.18
CA PHE A 47 9.35 -2.77 -6.99
C PHE A 47 10.20 -2.82 -5.71
N PRO A 48 11.52 -3.12 -5.81
CA PRO A 48 12.37 -3.19 -4.63
C PRO A 48 12.46 -1.83 -3.92
N VAL A 49 12.89 -1.89 -2.65
CA VAL A 49 13.15 -0.70 -1.82
C VAL A 49 14.09 0.27 -2.54
N GLU A 50 13.78 1.56 -2.44
CA GLU A 50 14.59 2.60 -3.07
C GLU A 50 15.82 2.95 -2.22
N THR A 51 16.91 3.31 -2.90
CA THR A 51 18.06 3.89 -2.21
C THR A 51 17.69 5.27 -1.65
N PRO A 52 18.28 5.69 -0.51
CA PRO A 52 18.00 7.01 0.08
C PRO A 52 18.08 8.20 -0.89
N ASP A 53 19.02 8.17 -1.84
CA ASP A 53 19.14 9.22 -2.86
C ASP A 53 17.92 9.31 -3.79
N ALA A 54 17.34 8.17 -4.18
CA ALA A 54 16.19 8.12 -5.07
C ALA A 54 14.90 8.60 -4.40
N LEU A 55 14.81 8.46 -3.07
CA LEU A 55 13.71 8.98 -2.25
C LEU A 55 13.71 10.51 -2.15
N ARG A 56 14.89 11.15 -2.27
CA ARG A 56 15.05 12.60 -2.15
C ARG A 56 14.53 13.34 -3.39
N ASP A 57 14.69 12.75 -4.57
CA ASP A 57 14.34 13.36 -5.87
C ASP A 57 12.83 13.45 -6.16
N GLN A 58 11.96 13.00 -5.25
CA GLN A 58 10.51 12.82 -5.52
C GLN A 58 9.62 13.91 -4.91
N ALA A 59 10.22 14.87 -4.20
CA ALA A 59 9.54 16.02 -3.63
C ALA A 59 9.04 16.96 -4.75
N THR A 60 7.74 16.93 -5.05
CA THR A 60 7.20 17.66 -6.22
C THR A 60 6.28 18.83 -5.90
N CYS A 61 5.77 18.99 -4.66
CA CYS A 61 4.77 20.04 -4.35
C CYS A 61 5.07 21.01 -3.20
N PHE A 62 6.24 20.99 -2.56
CA PHE A 62 6.58 22.05 -1.60
C PHE A 62 7.42 23.12 -2.29
N SER A 63 6.79 24.25 -2.61
CA SER A 63 7.47 25.42 -3.13
C SER A 63 8.44 25.99 -2.10
N GLU A 64 9.61 26.46 -2.55
CA GLU A 64 10.68 27.12 -1.79
C GLU A 64 10.24 28.39 -1.00
N GLU A 65 8.95 28.79 -1.06
CA GLU A 65 8.43 30.02 -0.44
C GLU A 65 8.50 30.03 1.10
N ASP A 66 8.62 28.87 1.76
CA ASP A 66 8.83 28.79 3.21
C ASP A 66 10.30 28.87 3.65
N GLY A 67 11.25 29.06 2.71
CA GLY A 67 12.67 29.28 3.01
C GLY A 67 13.41 28.11 3.66
N GLY A 68 12.75 26.95 3.75
CA GLY A 68 13.39 25.66 3.99
C GLY A 68 13.81 25.03 2.67
N ASP A 69 14.93 24.30 2.69
CA ASP A 69 15.33 23.50 1.54
C ASP A 69 14.24 22.43 1.30
N PRO A 70 13.55 22.41 0.15
CA PRO A 70 12.56 21.37 -0.13
C PRO A 70 13.19 19.96 -0.07
N ASP A 71 14.51 19.85 -0.28
CA ASP A 71 15.24 18.59 -0.15
C ASP A 71 15.37 18.12 1.31
N ASP A 72 15.19 19.01 2.29
CA ASP A 72 15.22 18.66 3.73
C ASP A 72 13.88 18.12 4.21
N ALA A 73 12.76 18.60 3.65
CA ALA A 73 11.41 18.17 4.06
C ALA A 73 11.20 16.66 3.83
N PHE A 74 11.84 16.13 2.78
CA PHE A 74 11.72 14.75 2.32
C PHE A 74 12.99 13.91 2.55
N ASP A 75 13.96 14.43 3.30
CA ASP A 75 15.17 13.69 3.63
C ASP A 75 14.82 12.42 4.43
N PRO A 76 15.09 11.22 3.88
CA PRO A 76 14.80 9.96 4.56
C PRO A 76 15.46 9.84 5.93
N GLU A 77 16.69 10.35 6.10
CA GLU A 77 17.41 10.26 7.37
C GLU A 77 16.75 11.14 8.45
N ARG A 78 16.22 12.30 8.06
CA ARG A 78 15.49 13.20 8.97
C ARG A 78 14.17 12.57 9.44
N LEU A 79 13.41 11.99 8.52
CA LEU A 79 12.14 11.31 8.83
C LEU A 79 12.37 10.08 9.71
N ALA A 80 13.43 9.32 9.46
CA ALA A 80 13.82 8.19 10.31
C ALA A 80 14.19 8.65 11.71
N ALA A 81 15.02 9.69 11.84
CA ALA A 81 15.42 10.25 13.12
C ALA A 81 14.23 10.79 13.93
N GLU A 82 13.28 11.46 13.27
CA GLU A 82 12.03 11.93 13.89
C GLU A 82 11.16 10.75 14.37
N CYS A 83 10.97 9.75 13.51
CA CYS A 83 10.25 8.53 13.85
C CYS A 83 10.85 7.84 15.08
N GLU A 84 12.17 7.68 15.15
CA GLU A 84 12.85 7.09 16.30
C GLU A 84 12.70 7.94 17.58
N ALA A 85 12.83 9.26 17.45
CA ALA A 85 12.73 10.19 18.58
C ALA A 85 11.34 10.17 19.24
N GLU A 86 10.30 10.02 18.42
CA GLU A 86 8.90 9.94 18.87
C GLU A 86 8.48 8.51 19.24
N GLY A 87 9.36 7.51 19.10
CA GLY A 87 9.09 6.11 19.43
C GLY A 87 8.13 5.42 18.46
N GLY A 88 8.13 5.85 17.20
CA GLY A 88 7.33 5.29 16.11
C GLY A 88 7.80 3.92 15.64
N ALA A 89 7.09 3.38 14.65
CA ALA A 89 7.39 2.09 14.03
C ALA A 89 7.88 2.26 12.57
N GLY A 90 8.69 1.29 12.12
CA GLY A 90 9.17 1.28 10.74
C GLY A 90 10.14 2.42 10.41
N CYS A 91 10.98 2.85 11.36
CA CYS A 91 11.88 3.98 11.16
C CYS A 91 13.14 3.65 10.33
N ASP A 92 13.37 2.38 9.98
CA ASP A 92 14.54 1.94 9.20
C ASP A 92 14.35 2.26 7.72
N VAL A 93 15.17 3.20 7.21
CA VAL A 93 15.10 3.70 5.82
C VAL A 93 15.26 2.57 4.80
N ASP A 94 16.11 1.59 5.09
CA ASP A 94 16.38 0.45 4.19
C ASP A 94 15.16 -0.49 4.04
N GLY A 95 14.18 -0.38 4.95
CA GLY A 95 12.94 -1.15 4.93
C GLY A 95 11.79 -0.46 4.18
N TRP A 96 11.99 0.77 3.71
CA TRP A 96 10.91 1.54 3.11
C TRP A 96 10.64 1.16 1.66
N LEU A 97 9.35 1.09 1.33
CA LEU A 97 8.85 1.01 -0.03
C LEU A 97 9.42 2.13 -0.89
N SER A 98 9.66 1.81 -2.15
CA SER A 98 9.82 2.80 -3.21
C SER A 98 8.51 3.54 -3.48
N ALA A 99 8.58 4.70 -4.13
CA ALA A 99 7.37 5.39 -4.58
C ALA A 99 6.59 4.59 -5.61
N ASP A 100 7.26 3.88 -6.52
CA ASP A 100 6.59 3.03 -7.50
C ASP A 100 5.80 1.89 -6.79
N ALA A 101 6.37 1.30 -5.73
CA ALA A 101 5.65 0.33 -4.91
C ALA A 101 4.44 0.97 -4.21
N ALA A 102 4.60 2.16 -3.62
CA ALA A 102 3.51 2.88 -2.98
C ALA A 102 2.39 3.24 -3.97
N ARG A 103 2.75 3.67 -5.19
CA ARG A 103 1.80 3.90 -6.28
C ARG A 103 1.05 2.63 -6.66
N CYS A 104 1.77 1.53 -6.85
CA CYS A 104 1.18 0.24 -7.16
C CYS A 104 0.15 -0.18 -6.10
N VAL A 105 0.48 -0.02 -4.81
CA VAL A 105 -0.45 -0.27 -3.70
C VAL A 105 -1.66 0.65 -3.78
N ALA A 106 -1.46 1.94 -4.04
CA ALA A 106 -2.56 2.90 -4.16
C ALA A 106 -3.51 2.54 -5.32
N GLU A 107 -2.97 2.21 -6.50
CA GLU A 107 -3.74 1.79 -7.67
C GLU A 107 -4.53 0.50 -7.38
N ALA A 108 -3.89 -0.49 -6.76
CA ALA A 108 -4.53 -1.74 -6.35
C ALA A 108 -5.62 -1.53 -5.29
N SER A 109 -5.48 -0.49 -4.46
CA SER A 109 -6.45 -0.08 -3.44
C SER A 109 -7.58 0.80 -3.99
N GLY A 110 -7.63 1.00 -5.32
CA GLY A 110 -8.73 1.71 -5.97
C GLY A 110 -8.47 3.19 -6.23
N LEU A 111 -7.25 3.70 -6.00
CA LEU A 111 -6.81 5.00 -6.52
C LEU A 111 -6.58 4.90 -8.03
N GLY A 112 -7.65 4.60 -8.79
CA GLY A 112 -7.62 4.27 -10.21
C GLY A 112 -8.61 5.10 -11.02
N GLY A 113 -8.16 5.68 -12.13
CA GLY A 113 -8.91 6.57 -13.03
C GLY A 113 -8.13 6.86 -14.30
N ASP A 114 -8.76 7.46 -15.31
CA ASP A 114 -8.19 7.61 -16.66
C ASP A 114 -7.07 8.68 -16.77
N SER A 115 -6.71 9.37 -15.68
CA SER A 115 -5.64 10.37 -15.64
C SER A 115 -4.30 9.78 -15.17
N SER A 116 -3.20 10.29 -15.75
CA SER A 116 -1.84 9.74 -15.59
C SER A 116 -0.99 10.45 -14.53
N GLU A 117 -1.50 11.49 -13.89
CA GLU A 117 -0.71 12.38 -13.02
C GLU A 117 -0.97 12.02 -11.55
N TYR A 118 0.04 11.37 -10.96
CA TYR A 118 0.12 11.08 -9.53
C TYR A 118 1.19 11.95 -8.91
N GLU A 119 0.94 12.36 -7.68
CA GLU A 119 1.92 12.96 -6.80
C GLU A 119 2.16 12.01 -5.64
N ILE A 120 3.43 11.82 -5.29
CA ILE A 120 3.85 10.84 -4.29
C ILE A 120 4.87 11.50 -3.40
N TRP A 121 4.61 11.50 -2.10
CA TRP A 121 5.53 12.12 -1.14
C TRP A 121 5.49 11.40 0.20
N LYS A 122 6.58 11.50 0.95
CA LYS A 122 6.77 10.78 2.23
C LYS A 122 6.78 11.76 3.39
N VAL A 123 6.15 11.40 4.50
CA VAL A 123 6.14 12.19 5.74
C VAL A 123 6.18 11.28 6.96
N TYR A 124 6.62 11.81 8.10
CA TYR A 124 6.32 11.17 9.38
C TYR A 124 4.89 11.56 9.79
N ASP A 125 4.01 10.56 9.92
CA ASP A 125 2.64 10.80 10.34
C ASP A 125 2.54 10.67 11.86
N HIS A 126 2.32 11.80 12.54
CA HIS A 126 2.20 11.84 14.00
C HIS A 126 0.91 11.20 14.54
N GLY A 127 -0.11 10.99 13.71
CA GLY A 127 -1.35 10.33 14.12
C GLY A 127 -1.21 8.80 14.17
N PHE A 128 -0.48 8.25 13.22
CA PHE A 128 -0.20 6.80 13.14
C PHE A 128 1.16 6.40 13.75
N HIS A 129 2.03 7.37 14.05
CA HIS A 129 3.39 7.16 14.53
C HIS A 129 4.26 6.28 13.61
N VAL A 130 4.11 6.47 12.31
CA VAL A 130 4.87 5.75 11.27
C VAL A 130 5.33 6.73 10.18
N VAL A 131 6.34 6.33 9.42
CA VAL A 131 6.65 7.01 8.16
C VAL A 131 5.67 6.52 7.10
N ALA A 132 4.98 7.45 6.44
CA ALA A 132 3.93 7.16 5.49
C ALA A 132 4.21 7.77 4.12
N TRP A 133 3.92 7.01 3.07
CA TRP A 133 3.73 7.52 1.72
C TRP A 133 2.33 8.10 1.60
N ASN A 134 2.21 9.27 0.97
CA ASN A 134 0.96 9.82 0.51
C ASN A 134 1.00 9.75 -1.02
N VAL A 135 -0.01 9.11 -1.60
CA VAL A 135 -0.20 9.03 -3.04
C VAL A 135 -1.46 9.80 -3.36
N ALA A 136 -1.32 10.90 -4.10
CA ALA A 136 -2.43 11.70 -4.58
C ALA A 136 -2.61 11.49 -6.08
N ARG A 137 -3.87 11.39 -6.50
CA ARG A 137 -4.24 11.46 -7.91
C ARG A 137 -4.98 12.76 -8.15
N VAL A 138 -4.42 13.60 -9.01
CA VAL A 138 -5.05 14.86 -9.41
C VAL A 138 -6.22 14.55 -10.34
N THR A 139 -7.43 14.94 -9.94
CA THR A 139 -8.65 14.71 -10.73
C THR A 139 -9.08 15.96 -11.50
N ASN A 140 -8.79 17.14 -10.97
CA ASN A 140 -8.94 18.43 -11.64
C ASN A 140 -7.85 19.36 -11.12
N GLY A 141 -7.26 20.18 -11.99
CA GLY A 141 -6.26 21.17 -11.60
C GLY A 141 -4.82 20.68 -11.61
N ASP A 142 -3.98 21.42 -10.90
CA ASP A 142 -2.60 21.08 -10.54
C ASP A 142 -2.64 20.71 -9.06
N ALA A 143 -2.12 19.56 -8.62
CA ALA A 143 -2.21 19.21 -7.19
C ALA A 143 -1.22 19.99 -6.32
N CYS A 144 -0.25 20.67 -6.94
CA CYS A 144 0.50 21.75 -6.30
C CYS A 144 -0.18 23.13 -6.42
N GLY A 145 -1.30 23.26 -7.16
CA GLY A 145 -2.04 24.50 -7.35
C GLY A 145 -3.34 24.55 -6.52
N CYS A 146 -3.66 25.71 -5.91
CA CYS A 146 -4.86 25.90 -5.09
C CYS A 146 -6.23 25.74 -5.79
N GLU A 147 -6.25 25.29 -7.03
CA GLU A 147 -7.47 25.05 -7.79
C GLU A 147 -7.48 23.59 -8.27
N GLY A 148 -7.51 22.65 -7.33
CA GLY A 148 -7.61 21.23 -7.66
C GLY A 148 -8.34 20.39 -6.64
N SER A 149 -8.77 19.21 -7.09
CA SER A 149 -9.24 18.12 -6.23
C SER A 149 -8.35 16.92 -6.48
N ALA A 150 -7.80 16.33 -5.42
CA ALA A 150 -7.05 15.09 -5.53
C ALA A 150 -7.63 14.04 -4.59
N ASP A 151 -7.77 12.82 -5.08
CA ASP A 151 -8.03 11.67 -4.21
C ASP A 151 -6.69 11.21 -3.62
N THR A 152 -6.65 10.85 -2.35
CA THR A 152 -5.43 10.41 -1.67
C THR A 152 -5.55 9.06 -1.00
N ILE A 153 -4.45 8.34 -1.01
CA ILE A 153 -4.22 7.18 -0.16
C ILE A 153 -2.93 7.41 0.63
N LYS A 154 -3.01 7.19 1.94
CA LYS A 154 -1.86 7.16 2.84
C LYS A 154 -1.49 5.72 3.14
N ILE A 155 -0.20 5.40 3.00
CA ILE A 155 0.32 4.05 3.00
C ILE A 155 1.52 3.98 3.94
N ASP A 156 1.57 2.99 4.83
CA ASP A 156 2.73 2.74 5.68
C ASP A 156 3.96 2.44 4.81
N ALA A 157 5.05 3.19 5.01
CA ALA A 157 6.24 3.05 4.18
C ALA A 157 6.94 1.70 4.36
N THR A 158 6.77 1.01 5.49
CA THR A 158 7.46 -0.25 5.83
C THR A 158 6.59 -1.48 5.65
N THR A 159 5.26 -1.37 5.73
CA THR A 159 4.33 -2.51 5.58
C THR A 159 3.47 -2.42 4.34
N GLY A 160 3.39 -1.27 3.66
CA GLY A 160 2.52 -1.11 2.50
C GLY A 160 1.03 -1.23 2.83
N GLU A 161 0.69 -1.15 4.11
CA GLU A 161 -0.69 -1.13 4.58
C GLU A 161 -1.31 0.24 4.28
N VAL A 162 -2.55 0.26 3.81
CA VAL A 162 -3.30 1.50 3.65
C VAL A 162 -3.77 1.98 5.04
N LEU A 163 -3.28 3.14 5.44
CA LEU A 163 -3.57 3.75 6.75
C LEU A 163 -4.82 4.62 6.69
N ASP A 164 -4.98 5.35 5.59
CA ASP A 164 -6.08 6.30 5.40
C ASP A 164 -6.36 6.52 3.92
N THR A 165 -7.61 6.89 3.61
CA THR A 165 -8.04 7.28 2.27
C THR A 165 -8.86 8.56 2.39
N GLY A 166 -8.63 9.52 1.51
CA GLY A 166 -9.29 10.80 1.61
C GLY A 166 -9.34 11.56 0.29
N ASP A 167 -9.79 12.80 0.39
CA ASP A 167 -9.71 13.79 -0.67
C ASP A 167 -8.97 15.02 -0.16
N LEU A 168 -8.02 15.51 -0.96
CA LEU A 168 -7.35 16.79 -0.77
C LEU A 168 -8.22 17.89 -1.38
N SER A 169 -9.39 18.11 -0.79
CA SER A 169 -10.18 19.32 -1.05
C SER A 169 -9.66 20.55 -0.27
N TRP A 170 -8.66 20.36 0.60
CA TRP A 170 -8.18 21.34 1.58
C TRP A 170 -6.68 21.68 1.46
N LEU A 171 -5.96 21.20 0.44
CA LEU A 171 -4.52 21.52 0.30
C LEU A 171 -4.25 22.99 -0.08
N CYS A 172 -5.29 23.84 0.00
CA CYS A 172 -5.25 25.22 0.44
C CYS A 172 -6.39 25.48 1.45
#